data_AF-A0ABD3N7A0-F1
#
_entry.id   AF-A0ABD3N7A0-F1
#
_cell.length_a   1.000
_cell.length_b   1.000
_cell.length_c   1.000
_cell.angle_alpha   90.00
_cell.angle_beta   90.00
_cell.angle_gamma   90.00
#
_symmetry.space_group_name_H-M   'P 1'
#
loop_
_entity.id
_entity.type
_entity.pdbx_description
1 polymer ?
#
loop_
_entity_poly.entity_id
_entity_poly.type
_entity_poly.pdbx_seq_one_letter_code
_entity_poly.pdbx_strand_id
1 'polypeptide(L)'
;MISMISSSACITVVIFATVSCLALASSDIKVIVYDGPTKCSNKRGKGGGGDDNPTKVEPNMIVGLHFTVTVDESSAGPRDVVGRKIESSRDVGVAPSFAVGQGKVVAGLDRGLIGLCKGSSAYIVVPPHMAYGRAGKPEQGVGADTVLRYDVEIVDIRPAVPNDFLKIDTNKDWEISADEAREYFERMGQEVNLDKLWEDEDKDADGYISWDEFKGPKGSEGPPPKMPKKHAKGQQHKQPQQENIETLVRQIDTDEDGKISKAELSNIFKEMGGELTESFWEESDPDGDGFITYEEFLGTTKGPERGEEL
;
A
#
# COMPACT_ATOMS: atom_id res chain seq x y z
N MET A 1 87.92 6.44 -44.53
CA MET A 1 87.98 5.49 -43.39
C MET A 1 86.92 5.88 -42.39
N ILE A 2 85.97 4.95 -42.12
CA ILE A 2 85.20 4.80 -40.86
C ILE A 2 84.17 5.94 -40.57
N SER A 3 82.90 5.76 -40.21
CA SER A 3 82.06 4.60 -39.84
C SER A 3 80.59 4.96 -40.05
N MET A 4 79.76 3.96 -40.35
CA MET A 4 78.32 4.00 -40.14
C MET A 4 78.00 3.87 -38.64
N ILE A 5 77.01 4.62 -38.14
CA ILE A 5 76.18 4.17 -37.02
C ILE A 5 74.74 4.72 -37.17
N SER A 6 73.82 3.77 -37.29
CA SER A 6 72.37 3.90 -37.18
C SER A 6 71.98 4.30 -35.75
N SER A 7 71.00 5.19 -35.57
CA SER A 7 70.25 5.25 -34.31
C SER A 7 68.83 5.74 -34.54
N SER A 8 67.92 4.79 -34.41
CA SER A 8 66.47 4.92 -34.38
C SER A 8 66.06 5.60 -33.09
N ALA A 9 65.47 6.80 -33.16
CA ALA A 9 64.91 7.47 -31.99
C ALA A 9 63.44 7.07 -31.85
N CYS A 10 63.19 6.16 -30.90
CA CYS A 10 61.87 5.76 -30.43
C CYS A 10 61.04 6.98 -29.99
N ILE A 11 59.88 7.14 -30.61
CA ILE A 11 58.82 8.03 -30.13
C ILE A 11 58.22 7.39 -28.88
N THR A 12 58.58 7.90 -27.70
CA THR A 12 57.95 7.48 -26.44
C THR A 12 56.62 8.22 -26.28
N VAL A 13 55.53 7.61 -26.74
CA VAL A 13 54.17 8.07 -26.42
C VAL A 13 53.88 7.65 -24.98
N VAL A 14 53.97 8.60 -24.04
CA VAL A 14 53.52 8.39 -22.66
C VAL A 14 52.00 8.49 -22.65
N ILE A 15 51.32 7.36 -22.82
CA ILE A 15 49.88 7.25 -22.59
C ILE A 15 49.69 7.16 -21.07
N PHE A 16 49.33 8.28 -20.44
CA PHE A 16 48.74 8.26 -19.10
C PHE A 16 47.37 7.59 -19.21
N ALA A 17 47.34 6.27 -19.03
CA ALA A 17 46.10 5.56 -18.80
C ALA A 17 45.59 5.93 -17.40
N THR A 18 44.77 6.98 -17.31
CA THR A 18 43.91 7.16 -16.14
C THR A 18 42.94 6.00 -16.14
N VAL A 19 43.24 4.97 -15.36
CA VAL A 19 42.26 3.96 -14.97
C VAL A 19 41.27 4.68 -14.07
N SER A 20 40.29 5.34 -14.69
CA SER A 20 39.03 5.65 -14.01
C SER A 20 38.35 4.32 -13.78
N CYS A 21 38.71 3.66 -12.68
CA CYS A 21 37.95 2.54 -12.15
C CYS A 21 36.58 3.12 -11.77
N LEU A 22 35.66 3.14 -12.72
CA LEU A 22 34.24 3.33 -12.43
C LEU A 22 33.84 2.06 -11.69
N ALA A 23 34.01 2.08 -10.37
CA ALA A 23 33.44 1.07 -9.50
C ALA A 23 31.94 1.11 -9.78
N LEU A 24 31.46 0.15 -10.56
CA LEU A 24 30.03 -0.11 -10.72
C LEU A 24 29.55 -0.43 -9.31
N ALA A 25 28.97 0.57 -8.65
CA ALA A 25 28.29 0.34 -7.38
C ALA A 25 27.25 -0.74 -7.66
N SER A 26 27.40 -1.88 -6.97
CA SER A 26 26.48 -3.01 -7.08
C SER A 26 25.06 -2.50 -6.99
N SER A 27 24.24 -2.81 -8.01
CA SER A 27 22.81 -2.50 -7.99
C SER A 27 22.05 -3.32 -6.94
N ASP A 28 22.71 -4.33 -6.37
CA ASP A 28 22.07 -5.27 -5.47
C ASP A 28 22.33 -4.91 -4.01
N ILE A 29 21.32 -5.19 -3.18
CA ILE A 29 21.40 -5.06 -1.72
C ILE A 29 22.44 -6.06 -1.20
N LYS A 30 23.27 -5.62 -0.26
CA LYS A 30 24.21 -6.50 0.44
C LYS A 30 23.75 -6.74 1.86
N VAL A 31 23.50 -8.00 2.23
CA VAL A 31 23.12 -8.40 3.59
C VAL A 31 24.27 -9.18 4.21
N ILE A 32 24.73 -8.76 5.39
CA ILE A 32 25.85 -9.37 6.11
C ILE A 32 25.42 -9.61 7.56
N VAL A 33 25.10 -10.85 7.91
CA VAL A 33 24.87 -11.23 9.30
C VAL A 33 26.23 -11.30 10.00
N TYR A 34 26.42 -10.50 11.05
CA TYR A 34 27.67 -10.45 11.81
C TYR A 34 27.53 -10.96 13.25
N ASP A 35 26.30 -11.08 13.76
CA ASP A 35 26.03 -11.67 15.06
C ASP A 35 24.72 -12.47 15.06
N GLY A 36 24.63 -13.44 15.97
CA GLY A 36 23.46 -14.31 16.12
C GLY A 36 23.34 -15.43 15.07
N PRO A 37 22.16 -16.08 14.98
CA PRO A 37 21.98 -17.29 14.19
C PRO A 37 21.92 -17.01 12.68
N THR A 38 22.72 -17.75 11.91
CA THR A 38 22.68 -17.76 10.42
C THR A 38 21.74 -18.82 9.86
N LYS A 39 21.28 -19.75 10.70
CA LYS A 39 20.28 -20.77 10.37
C LYS A 39 19.18 -20.71 11.41
N CYS A 40 17.95 -20.46 10.96
CA CYS A 40 16.84 -20.28 11.88
C CYS A 40 16.39 -21.63 12.46
N SER A 41 15.99 -21.65 13.72
CA SER A 41 15.61 -22.89 14.41
C SER A 41 14.23 -23.36 13.95
N ASN A 42 14.12 -24.63 13.53
CA ASN A 42 12.84 -25.26 13.14
C ASN A 42 11.94 -25.62 14.34
N LYS A 43 12.35 -25.28 15.56
CA LYS A 43 11.58 -25.64 16.76
C LYS A 43 10.46 -24.62 16.94
N ARG A 44 9.24 -24.97 16.49
CA ARG A 44 8.02 -24.52 17.18
C ARG A 44 8.21 -24.89 18.65
N GLY A 45 8.03 -23.97 19.58
CA GLY A 45 8.40 -24.12 20.98
C GLY A 45 7.76 -25.35 21.61
N LYS A 46 8.44 -26.51 21.62
CA LYS A 46 8.04 -27.66 22.42
C LYS A 46 8.56 -27.45 23.84
N GLY A 47 7.74 -26.81 24.67
CA GLY A 47 7.98 -26.64 26.10
C GLY A 47 7.10 -25.53 26.64
N GLY A 48 6.18 -25.85 27.55
CA GLY A 48 5.10 -24.99 28.02
C GLY A 48 5.54 -23.57 28.39
N GLY A 49 4.79 -22.58 27.87
CA GLY A 49 4.86 -21.17 28.26
C GLY A 49 5.66 -20.23 27.35
N GLY A 50 6.07 -20.66 26.15
CA GLY A 50 6.83 -19.84 25.19
C GLY A 50 6.09 -19.62 23.86
N ASP A 51 6.20 -18.41 23.34
CA ASP A 51 5.72 -17.89 22.06
C ASP A 51 6.01 -18.85 20.87
N ASP A 52 4.95 -19.37 20.24
CA ASP A 52 4.98 -20.13 18.97
C ASP A 52 5.33 -19.25 17.75
N ASN A 53 6.10 -18.18 17.98
CA ASN A 53 6.46 -17.20 16.98
C ASN A 53 7.45 -17.78 15.96
N PRO A 54 7.33 -17.44 14.67
CA PRO A 54 8.30 -17.81 13.65
C PRO A 54 9.72 -17.36 14.03
N THR A 55 10.72 -18.11 13.59
CA THR A 55 12.14 -17.82 13.87
C THR A 55 12.88 -17.28 12.65
N LYS A 56 12.24 -17.29 11.49
CA LYS A 56 12.74 -16.80 10.20
C LYS A 56 11.81 -15.73 9.65
N VAL A 57 12.38 -14.65 9.15
CA VAL A 57 11.63 -13.60 8.47
C VAL A 57 11.19 -14.09 7.09
N GLU A 58 9.89 -14.08 6.84
CA GLU A 58 9.28 -14.36 5.54
C GLU A 58 8.46 -13.15 5.07
N PRO A 59 8.15 -13.04 3.76
CA PRO A 59 7.25 -12.01 3.28
C PRO A 59 5.91 -12.05 4.02
N ASN A 60 5.27 -10.89 4.18
CA ASN A 60 3.98 -10.75 4.88
C ASN A 60 4.04 -11.10 6.38
N MET A 61 5.22 -11.00 7.01
CA MET A 61 5.37 -11.08 8.47
C MET A 61 5.56 -9.70 9.09
N ILE A 62 5.23 -9.59 10.38
CA ILE A 62 5.55 -8.45 11.21
C ILE A 62 6.89 -8.70 11.89
N VAL A 63 7.86 -7.82 11.66
CA VAL A 63 9.22 -7.92 12.21
C VAL A 63 9.46 -6.77 13.15
N GLY A 64 9.67 -7.08 14.43
CA GLY A 64 10.19 -6.15 15.42
C GLY A 64 11.71 -6.12 15.34
N LEU A 65 12.30 -4.93 15.17
CA LEU A 65 13.74 -4.78 15.15
C LEU A 65 14.22 -3.49 15.79
N HIS A 66 15.43 -3.54 16.36
CA HIS A 66 16.22 -2.32 16.51
C HIS A 66 16.99 -2.08 15.22
N PHE A 67 17.08 -0.82 14.82
CA PHE A 67 17.92 -0.39 13.71
C PHE A 67 18.70 0.88 14.03
N THR A 68 19.83 1.06 13.35
CA THR A 68 20.56 2.32 13.18
C THR A 68 20.91 2.50 11.72
N VAL A 69 20.56 3.64 11.14
CA VAL A 69 20.84 3.98 9.74
C VAL A 69 22.02 4.94 9.68
N THR A 70 22.97 4.64 8.80
CA THR A 70 24.15 5.46 8.55
C THR A 70 24.39 5.64 7.05
N VAL A 71 25.16 6.66 6.67
CA VAL A 71 25.70 6.77 5.31
C VAL A 71 26.81 5.74 5.13
N ASP A 72 26.69 4.87 4.13
CA ASP A 72 27.66 3.80 3.89
C ASP A 72 28.97 4.34 3.27
N GLU A 73 30.08 3.65 3.51
CA GLU A 73 31.41 3.99 2.99
C GLU A 73 31.50 3.93 1.45
N SER A 74 30.63 3.15 0.82
CA SER A 74 30.53 3.03 -0.63
C SER A 74 29.76 4.19 -1.29
N SER A 75 29.14 5.09 -0.51
CA SER A 75 28.46 6.25 -1.08
C SER A 75 29.44 7.20 -1.77
N ALA A 76 29.09 7.66 -2.96
CA ALA A 76 29.92 8.55 -3.79
C ALA A 76 29.90 10.03 -3.34
N GLY A 77 29.04 10.37 -2.38
CA GLY A 77 28.87 11.74 -1.88
C GLY A 77 30.07 12.26 -1.05
N PRO A 78 29.88 13.41 -0.38
CA PRO A 78 30.91 14.00 0.48
C PRO A 78 31.43 13.02 1.53
N ARG A 79 32.76 12.95 1.71
CA ARG A 79 33.37 11.95 2.61
C ARG A 79 33.15 12.26 4.08
N ASP A 80 32.92 13.51 4.44
CA ASP A 80 32.61 13.97 5.79
C ASP A 80 31.26 13.47 6.31
N VAL A 81 30.34 13.06 5.42
CA VAL A 81 29.05 12.51 5.82
C VAL A 81 29.06 10.98 5.98
N VAL A 82 30.11 10.28 5.53
CA VAL A 82 30.22 8.83 5.67
C VAL A 82 30.22 8.43 7.14
N GLY A 83 29.45 7.38 7.49
CA GLY A 83 29.29 6.92 8.87
C GLY A 83 28.41 7.80 9.74
N ARG A 84 27.94 8.95 9.23
CA ARG A 84 26.98 9.79 9.95
C ARG A 84 25.70 9.01 10.24
N LYS A 85 25.29 8.98 11.51
CA LYS A 85 24.00 8.45 11.95
C LYS A 85 22.87 9.35 11.46
N ILE A 86 21.91 8.75 10.77
CA ILE A 86 20.68 9.39 10.31
C ILE A 86 19.58 9.19 11.35
N GLU A 87 19.36 7.94 11.74
CA GLU A 87 18.30 7.57 12.69
C GLU A 87 18.71 6.32 13.47
N SER A 88 18.25 6.19 14.71
CA SER A 88 18.30 4.95 15.45
C SER A 88 17.05 4.75 16.30
N SER A 89 16.44 3.57 16.18
CA SER A 89 15.35 3.14 17.07
C SER A 89 15.74 3.19 18.56
N ARG A 90 17.03 3.02 18.87
CA ARG A 90 17.53 3.03 20.25
C ARG A 90 17.53 4.43 20.86
N ASP A 91 17.55 5.49 20.05
CA ASP A 91 17.43 6.87 20.54
C ASP A 91 16.04 7.13 21.15
N VAL A 92 15.02 6.37 20.71
CA VAL A 92 13.64 6.41 21.23
C VAL A 92 13.39 5.31 22.28
N GLY A 93 14.30 4.34 22.40
CA GLY A 93 14.24 3.26 23.39
C GLY A 93 13.20 2.16 23.08
N VAL A 94 12.62 2.14 21.88
CA VAL A 94 11.63 1.14 21.46
C VAL A 94 12.09 0.45 20.17
N ALA A 95 11.80 -0.85 20.05
CA ALA A 95 11.98 -1.60 18.81
C ALA A 95 10.67 -1.55 18.00
N PRO A 96 10.57 -0.71 16.97
CA PRO A 96 9.38 -0.67 16.14
C PRO A 96 9.17 -1.99 15.37
N SER A 97 7.92 -2.27 15.03
CA SER A 97 7.54 -3.44 14.25
C SER A 97 7.01 -3.02 12.88
N PHE A 98 7.45 -3.70 11.83
CA PHE A 98 7.08 -3.38 10.45
C PHE A 98 6.60 -4.61 9.70
N ALA A 99 5.64 -4.42 8.79
CA ALA A 99 5.30 -5.44 7.80
C ALA A 99 6.38 -5.48 6.72
N VAL A 100 6.99 -6.67 6.52
CA VAL A 100 8.06 -6.86 5.53
C VAL A 100 7.59 -7.61 4.30
N GLY A 101 8.20 -7.33 3.15
CA GLY A 101 7.84 -7.87 1.85
C GLY A 101 6.57 -7.27 1.25
N GLN A 102 6.10 -6.13 1.76
CA GLN A 102 4.88 -5.44 1.30
C GLN A 102 5.14 -4.02 0.76
N GLY A 103 6.40 -3.55 0.72
CA GLY A 103 6.72 -2.19 0.27
C GLY A 103 6.28 -1.08 1.23
N LYS A 104 5.97 -1.41 2.49
CA LYS A 104 5.58 -0.45 3.54
C LYS A 104 6.77 0.24 4.22
N VAL A 105 7.98 -0.23 3.94
CA VAL A 105 9.25 0.38 4.39
C VAL A 105 10.18 0.60 3.19
N VAL A 106 11.34 1.24 3.43
CA VAL A 106 12.36 1.46 2.40
C VAL A 106 12.66 0.16 1.66
N ALA A 107 12.55 0.16 0.33
CA ALA A 107 12.55 -1.05 -0.49
C ALA A 107 13.76 -1.97 -0.25
N GLY A 108 14.95 -1.40 -0.03
CA GLY A 108 16.14 -2.18 0.28
C GLY A 108 16.14 -2.80 1.67
N LEU A 109 15.56 -2.11 2.66
CA LEU A 109 15.34 -2.67 3.98
C LEU A 109 14.28 -3.78 3.93
N ASP A 110 13.17 -3.54 3.22
CA ASP A 110 12.06 -4.48 3.03
C ASP A 110 12.55 -5.83 2.50
N ARG A 111 13.43 -5.79 1.49
CA ARG A 111 14.05 -6.98 0.90
C ARG A 111 15.20 -7.55 1.73
N GLY A 112 16.03 -6.69 2.32
CA GLY A 112 17.22 -7.10 3.06
C GLY A 112 16.92 -7.83 4.37
N LEU A 113 15.73 -7.63 4.95
CA LEU A 113 15.28 -8.33 6.15
C LEU A 113 14.83 -9.77 5.88
N ILE A 114 14.40 -10.09 4.66
CA ILE A 114 13.84 -11.41 4.32
C ILE A 114 14.91 -12.49 4.49
N GLY A 115 14.56 -13.54 5.23
CA GLY A 115 15.43 -14.67 5.50
C GLY A 115 16.33 -14.54 6.73
N LEU A 116 16.39 -13.37 7.37
CA LEU A 116 17.08 -13.20 8.65
C LEU A 116 16.36 -13.97 9.76
N CYS A 117 17.10 -14.30 10.82
CA CYS A 117 16.57 -15.06 11.96
C CYS A 117 16.31 -14.15 13.16
N LYS A 118 15.33 -14.52 14.00
CA LYS A 118 15.13 -13.88 15.31
C LYS A 118 16.43 -13.97 16.13
N GLY A 119 16.82 -12.85 16.73
CA GLY A 119 18.07 -12.67 17.49
C GLY A 119 19.33 -12.49 16.64
N SER A 120 19.23 -12.41 15.31
CA SER A 120 20.39 -12.09 14.46
C SER A 120 20.57 -10.58 14.31
N SER A 121 21.83 -10.16 14.19
CA SER A 121 22.19 -8.80 13.83
C SER A 121 22.92 -8.77 12.49
N ALA A 122 22.53 -7.83 11.63
CA ALA A 122 23.00 -7.76 10.25
C ALA A 122 23.23 -6.33 9.78
N TYR A 123 24.19 -6.17 8.87
CA TYR A 123 24.30 -4.98 8.03
C TYR A 123 23.53 -5.19 6.74
N ILE A 124 22.66 -4.24 6.39
CA ILE A 124 21.97 -4.18 5.10
C ILE A 124 22.44 -2.91 4.40
N VAL A 125 23.25 -3.06 3.36
CA VAL A 125 23.72 -1.96 2.52
C VAL A 125 22.74 -1.80 1.36
N VAL A 126 22.09 -0.65 1.31
CA VAL A 126 20.99 -0.33 0.39
C VAL A 126 21.46 0.70 -0.63
N PRO A 127 21.47 0.35 -1.93
CA PRO A 127 21.81 1.28 -2.99
C PRO A 127 20.73 2.36 -3.14
N PRO A 128 21.06 3.53 -3.74
CA PRO A 128 20.18 4.69 -3.67
C PRO A 128 18.80 4.46 -4.29
N HIS A 129 18.74 3.76 -5.43
CA HIS A 129 17.47 3.45 -6.11
C HIS A 129 16.53 2.50 -5.34
N MET A 130 17.03 1.83 -4.28
CA MET A 130 16.22 1.08 -3.32
C MET A 130 16.09 1.79 -1.96
N ALA A 131 16.60 3.02 -1.87
CA ALA A 131 16.47 3.94 -0.75
C ALA A 131 15.70 5.21 -1.18
N TYR A 132 16.37 6.37 -1.22
CA TYR A 132 15.77 7.67 -1.53
C TYR A 132 16.19 8.24 -2.90
N GLY A 133 16.92 7.45 -3.69
CA GLY A 133 17.29 7.74 -5.06
C GLY A 133 18.06 9.05 -5.24
N ARG A 134 17.88 9.65 -6.42
CA ARG A 134 18.52 10.91 -6.82
C ARG A 134 18.00 12.11 -6.05
N ALA A 135 16.77 12.05 -5.53
CA ALA A 135 16.21 13.13 -4.73
C ALA A 135 16.84 13.17 -3.32
N GLY A 136 17.23 11.99 -2.80
CA GLY A 136 17.62 11.88 -1.41
C GLY A 136 16.44 12.16 -0.47
N LYS A 137 16.77 12.47 0.78
CA LYS A 137 15.81 12.91 1.80
C LYS A 137 16.46 13.99 2.69
N PRO A 138 16.66 15.21 2.16
CA PRO A 138 17.46 16.23 2.82
C PRO A 138 16.95 16.62 4.21
N GLU A 139 15.64 16.55 4.44
CA GLU A 139 15.01 16.82 5.74
C GLU A 139 15.42 15.82 6.83
N GLN A 140 15.87 14.62 6.44
CA GLN A 140 16.45 13.62 7.33
C GLN A 140 17.99 13.55 7.22
N GLY A 141 18.62 14.50 6.52
CA GLY A 141 20.06 14.52 6.32
C GLY A 141 20.57 13.47 5.33
N VAL A 142 19.70 12.92 4.47
CA VAL A 142 20.09 12.01 3.40
C VAL A 142 20.24 12.79 2.10
N GLY A 143 21.44 12.80 1.52
CA GLY A 143 21.69 13.47 0.24
C GLY A 143 21.19 12.67 -0.97
N ALA A 144 21.23 13.31 -2.14
CA ALA A 144 21.04 12.65 -3.43
C ALA A 144 22.00 11.46 -3.60
N ASP A 145 21.52 10.37 -4.20
CA ASP A 145 22.32 9.19 -4.55
C ASP A 145 23.12 8.59 -3.38
N THR A 146 22.59 8.74 -2.16
CA THR A 146 23.22 8.24 -0.94
C THR A 146 23.01 6.72 -0.80
N VAL A 147 24.09 5.99 -0.53
CA VAL A 147 24.03 4.57 -0.15
C VAL A 147 23.83 4.52 1.36
N LEU A 148 22.82 3.78 1.81
CA LEU A 148 22.52 3.64 3.23
C LEU A 148 23.03 2.31 3.76
N ARG A 149 23.51 2.30 4.99
CA ARG A 149 23.80 1.09 5.76
C ARG A 149 22.90 1.05 6.98
N TYR A 150 22.06 0.03 7.03
CA TYR A 150 21.26 -0.31 8.20
C TYR A 150 22.03 -1.34 9.03
N ASP A 151 22.28 -1.03 10.29
CA ASP A 151 22.62 -1.98 11.34
C ASP A 151 21.30 -2.40 11.99
N VAL A 152 20.91 -3.66 11.86
CA VAL A 152 19.62 -4.18 12.37
C VAL A 152 19.84 -5.32 13.36
N GLU A 153 18.99 -5.39 14.38
CA GLU A 153 18.87 -6.51 15.32
C GLU A 153 17.41 -6.98 15.35
N ILE A 154 17.16 -8.23 14.94
CA ILE A 154 15.80 -8.78 14.90
C ILE A 154 15.39 -9.22 16.30
N VAL A 155 14.46 -8.51 16.92
CA VAL A 155 14.02 -8.81 18.29
C VAL A 155 12.79 -9.71 18.33
N ASP A 156 11.88 -9.59 17.34
CA ASP A 156 10.66 -10.37 17.29
C ASP A 156 10.17 -10.58 15.86
N ILE A 157 9.50 -11.71 15.64
CA ILE A 157 8.89 -12.06 14.35
C ILE A 157 7.53 -12.65 14.65
N ARG A 158 6.48 -12.10 14.06
CA ARG A 158 5.12 -12.58 14.21
C ARG A 158 4.46 -12.72 12.84
N PRO A 159 3.55 -13.70 12.65
CA PRO A 159 2.72 -13.72 11.45
C PRO A 159 1.95 -12.40 11.33
N ALA A 160 1.71 -11.92 10.11
CA ALA A 160 0.71 -10.88 9.94
C ALA A 160 -0.64 -11.42 10.39
N VAL A 161 -1.24 -10.75 11.37
CA VAL A 161 -2.66 -10.93 11.64
C VAL A 161 -3.38 -10.33 10.44
N PRO A 162 -4.17 -11.11 9.68
CA PRO A 162 -4.94 -10.55 8.59
C PRO A 162 -5.84 -9.43 9.12
N ASN A 163 -6.03 -8.39 8.35
CA ASN A 163 -7.01 -7.37 8.66
C ASN A 163 -8.28 -7.72 7.91
N ASP A 164 -9.09 -8.61 8.47
CA ASP A 164 -10.34 -9.01 7.83
C ASP A 164 -11.31 -7.84 7.78
N PHE A 165 -11.23 -6.92 8.74
CA PHE A 165 -11.99 -5.67 8.71
C PHE A 165 -11.81 -4.93 7.39
N LEU A 166 -10.56 -4.61 7.00
CA LEU A 166 -10.28 -3.92 5.74
C LEU A 166 -10.55 -4.72 4.46
N LYS A 167 -10.73 -6.04 4.57
CA LYS A 167 -11.14 -6.85 3.41
C LYS A 167 -12.65 -6.83 3.20
N ILE A 168 -13.39 -6.56 4.27
CA ILE A 168 -14.85 -6.46 4.26
C ILE A 168 -15.22 -5.02 3.92
N ASP A 169 -14.66 -4.04 4.65
CA ASP A 169 -14.80 -2.59 4.42
C ASP A 169 -14.19 -2.21 3.06
N THR A 170 -15.03 -2.25 2.03
CA THR A 170 -14.63 -2.09 0.63
C THR A 170 -14.64 -0.62 0.25
N ASN A 171 -15.54 0.16 0.85
CA ASN A 171 -15.61 1.61 0.65
C ASN A 171 -14.59 2.40 1.51
N LYS A 172 -13.88 1.70 2.43
CA LYS A 172 -12.82 2.22 3.31
C LYS A 172 -13.30 3.32 4.25
N ASP A 173 -14.53 3.18 4.70
CA ASP A 173 -15.19 4.18 5.51
C ASP A 173 -15.12 3.86 7.03
N TRP A 174 -14.42 2.75 7.35
CA TRP A 174 -14.13 2.22 8.69
C TRP A 174 -15.34 1.73 9.46
N GLU A 175 -16.42 1.41 8.75
CA GLU A 175 -17.62 0.73 9.23
C GLU A 175 -17.90 -0.45 8.28
N ILE A 176 -18.35 -1.59 8.81
CA ILE A 176 -18.76 -2.73 7.98
C ILE A 176 -20.27 -2.71 7.84
N SER A 177 -20.75 -2.56 6.61
CA SER A 177 -22.16 -2.70 6.29
C SER A 177 -22.59 -4.16 6.11
N ALA A 178 -23.90 -4.42 6.22
CA ALA A 178 -24.47 -5.76 5.99
C ALA A 178 -24.21 -6.28 4.57
N ASP A 179 -24.18 -5.37 3.58
CA ASP A 179 -23.93 -5.71 2.19
C ASP A 179 -22.46 -6.11 1.98
N GLU A 180 -21.51 -5.35 2.53
CA GLU A 180 -20.09 -5.69 2.50
C GLU A 180 -19.78 -7.04 3.18
N ALA A 181 -20.37 -7.29 4.35
CA ALA A 181 -20.20 -8.57 5.03
C ALA A 181 -20.80 -9.73 4.22
N ARG A 182 -21.98 -9.55 3.63
CA ARG A 182 -22.62 -10.57 2.79
C ARG A 182 -21.74 -10.94 1.59
N GLU A 183 -21.29 -9.93 0.84
CA GLU A 183 -20.40 -10.14 -0.31
C GLU A 183 -19.11 -10.85 0.09
N TYR A 184 -18.53 -10.47 1.23
CA TYR A 184 -17.33 -11.10 1.75
C TYR A 184 -17.55 -12.60 2.07
N PHE A 185 -18.63 -12.95 2.79
CA PHE A 185 -18.90 -14.34 3.17
C PHE A 185 -19.34 -15.21 2.00
N GLU A 186 -20.10 -14.65 1.05
CA GLU A 186 -20.46 -15.33 -0.20
C GLU A 186 -19.20 -15.67 -1.02
N ARG A 187 -18.27 -14.73 -1.16
CA ARG A 187 -16.99 -14.96 -1.86
C ARG A 187 -16.14 -16.04 -1.19
N MET A 188 -16.21 -16.15 0.13
CA MET A 188 -15.48 -17.17 0.88
C MET A 188 -16.19 -18.54 0.88
N GLY A 189 -17.40 -18.65 0.33
CA GLY A 189 -18.18 -19.88 0.26
C GLY A 189 -18.58 -20.42 1.64
N GLN A 190 -18.66 -19.54 2.64
CA GLN A 190 -19.02 -19.91 4.01
C GLN A 190 -20.47 -19.50 4.26
N GLU A 191 -21.33 -20.47 4.59
CA GLU A 191 -22.68 -20.16 5.08
C GLU A 191 -22.55 -19.52 6.46
N VAL A 192 -22.78 -18.21 6.52
CA VAL A 192 -22.81 -17.44 7.77
C VAL A 192 -24.22 -16.90 7.96
N ASN A 193 -24.76 -17.08 9.16
CA ASN A 193 -26.02 -16.43 9.53
C ASN A 193 -25.72 -14.97 9.90
N LEU A 194 -25.90 -14.07 8.93
CA LEU A 194 -25.62 -12.63 9.08
C LEU A 194 -26.45 -11.99 10.19
N ASP A 195 -27.72 -12.39 10.34
CA ASP A 195 -28.62 -11.82 11.35
C ASP A 195 -28.06 -12.03 12.77
N LYS A 196 -27.60 -13.25 13.06
CA LYS A 196 -26.96 -13.57 14.35
C LYS A 196 -25.64 -12.83 14.54
N LEU A 197 -24.87 -12.64 13.47
CA LEU A 197 -23.61 -11.91 13.53
C LEU A 197 -23.86 -10.43 13.89
N TRP A 198 -24.87 -9.80 13.29
CA TRP A 198 -25.27 -8.44 13.65
C TRP A 198 -25.77 -8.34 15.09
N GLU A 199 -26.61 -9.27 15.57
CA GLU A 199 -27.06 -9.30 16.97
C GLU A 199 -25.89 -9.36 17.98
N ASP A 200 -24.83 -10.09 17.61
CA ASP A 200 -23.66 -10.31 18.48
C ASP A 200 -22.61 -9.19 18.40
N GLU A 201 -22.50 -8.49 17.28
CA GLU A 201 -21.43 -7.52 17.00
C GLU A 201 -21.90 -6.06 17.00
N ASP A 202 -23.06 -5.72 16.42
CA ASP A 202 -23.62 -4.35 16.40
C ASP A 202 -24.18 -4.00 17.79
N LYS A 203 -23.37 -3.33 18.62
CA LYS A 203 -23.65 -3.09 20.04
C LYS A 203 -24.45 -1.82 20.25
N ASP A 204 -24.25 -0.82 19.41
CA ASP A 204 -25.02 0.42 19.47
C ASP A 204 -26.26 0.43 18.58
N ALA A 205 -26.49 -0.66 17.84
CA ALA A 205 -27.64 -0.93 16.99
C ALA A 205 -27.81 0.15 15.90
N ASP A 206 -26.69 0.59 15.34
CA ASP A 206 -26.66 1.59 14.26
C ASP A 206 -26.75 0.97 12.86
N GLY A 207 -26.73 -0.36 12.77
CA GLY A 207 -26.81 -1.12 11.52
C GLY A 207 -25.46 -1.41 10.88
N TYR A 208 -24.37 -0.94 11.48
CA TYR A 208 -23.00 -1.16 11.03
C TYR A 208 -22.21 -1.92 12.10
N ILE A 209 -21.09 -2.50 11.69
CA ILE A 209 -20.10 -3.03 12.64
C ILE A 209 -18.90 -2.11 12.57
N SER A 210 -18.78 -1.24 13.56
CA SER A 210 -17.66 -0.31 13.67
C SER A 210 -16.34 -1.04 13.95
N TRP A 211 -15.22 -0.31 13.80
CA TRP A 211 -13.91 -0.79 14.21
C TRP A 211 -13.90 -1.28 15.66
N ASP A 212 -14.60 -0.64 16.60
CA ASP A 212 -14.57 -1.05 18.01
C ASP A 212 -15.41 -2.31 18.27
N GLU A 213 -16.48 -2.50 17.51
CA GLU A 213 -17.41 -3.62 17.61
C GLU A 213 -16.86 -4.92 17.02
N PHE A 214 -16.16 -4.83 15.88
CA PHE A 214 -15.66 -6.00 15.17
C PHE A 214 -14.76 -6.88 16.04
N LYS A 215 -15.15 -8.14 16.30
CA LYS A 215 -14.32 -9.08 17.08
C LYS A 215 -13.33 -9.91 16.26
N GLY A 216 -13.36 -9.77 14.92
CA GLY A 216 -12.45 -10.48 14.03
C GLY A 216 -11.00 -9.97 14.06
N PRO A 217 -10.11 -10.58 13.28
CA PRO A 217 -8.72 -10.18 13.21
C PRO A 217 -8.59 -8.80 12.53
N LYS A 218 -8.03 -7.84 13.27
CA LYS A 218 -7.92 -6.41 12.90
C LYS A 218 -6.56 -6.01 12.31
N GLY A 219 -5.62 -6.95 12.19
CA GLY A 219 -4.26 -6.64 11.75
C GLY A 219 -3.59 -5.48 12.53
N SER A 220 -2.70 -4.76 11.86
CA SER A 220 -1.95 -3.62 12.44
C SER A 220 -2.40 -2.25 11.92
N GLU A 221 -3.22 -2.21 10.87
CA GLU A 221 -3.74 -0.98 10.27
C GLU A 221 -5.12 -0.68 10.87
N GLY A 222 -5.23 0.40 11.65
CA GLY A 222 -6.47 0.82 12.28
C GLY A 222 -6.93 2.20 11.81
N PRO A 223 -8.13 2.63 12.24
CA PRO A 223 -8.72 3.88 11.82
C PRO A 223 -7.85 5.08 12.19
N PRO A 224 -7.90 6.17 11.40
CA PRO A 224 -7.17 7.38 11.72
C PRO A 224 -7.63 7.96 13.08
N PRO A 225 -6.73 8.60 13.87
CA PRO A 225 -7.03 9.05 15.24
C PRO A 225 -8.18 10.06 15.40
N LYS A 226 -8.69 10.60 14.30
CA LYS A 226 -9.80 11.56 14.26
C LYS A 226 -10.81 11.09 13.23
N MET A 227 -11.71 10.21 13.65
CA MET A 227 -12.89 9.86 12.87
C MET A 227 -14.10 10.67 13.35
N PRO A 228 -14.87 11.28 12.43
CA PRO A 228 -16.20 11.76 12.76
C PRO A 228 -17.10 10.55 13.05
N LYS A 229 -17.82 10.56 14.17
CA LYS A 229 -18.87 9.57 14.45
C LYS A 229 -20.02 9.84 13.47
N LYS A 230 -20.31 8.90 12.57
CA LYS A 230 -21.32 9.10 11.52
C LYS A 230 -22.73 8.78 12.01
N HIS A 231 -22.89 7.67 12.73
CA HIS A 231 -24.21 7.20 13.14
C HIS A 231 -24.43 7.44 14.65
N ALA A 232 -25.60 7.97 14.99
CA ALA A 232 -26.02 8.23 16.36
C ALA A 232 -27.24 7.37 16.67
N LYS A 233 -27.23 6.71 17.85
CA LYS A 233 -28.25 5.81 18.40
C LYS A 233 -29.62 5.87 17.73
N GLY A 234 -30.01 4.78 17.07
CA GLY A 234 -31.41 4.47 16.75
C GLY A 234 -31.95 5.02 15.43
N GLN A 235 -31.11 5.37 14.47
CA GLN A 235 -31.56 5.66 13.11
C GLN A 235 -31.49 4.39 12.26
N GLN A 236 -32.64 3.81 11.92
CA GLN A 236 -32.73 2.83 10.84
C GLN A 236 -32.35 3.52 9.54
N HIS A 237 -31.11 3.33 9.09
CA HIS A 237 -30.65 3.82 7.79
C HIS A 237 -30.93 2.75 6.73
N LYS A 238 -31.74 3.11 5.74
CA LYS A 238 -31.84 2.35 4.49
C LYS A 238 -30.53 2.55 3.70
N GLN A 239 -30.10 1.48 3.03
CA GLN A 239 -28.87 1.30 2.23
C GLN A 239 -28.23 2.58 1.64
N PRO A 240 -26.90 2.78 1.78
CA PRO A 240 -26.15 3.81 1.06
C PRO A 240 -25.72 3.30 -0.32
N GLN A 241 -26.68 2.96 -1.18
CA GLN A 241 -26.45 2.86 -2.62
C GLN A 241 -27.41 3.76 -3.44
N GLN A 242 -28.28 4.52 -2.79
CA GLN A 242 -29.17 5.49 -3.45
C GLN A 242 -28.87 6.96 -3.14
N GLU A 243 -28.14 7.28 -2.07
CA GLU A 243 -27.99 8.69 -1.65
C GLU A 243 -27.16 9.57 -2.59
N ASN A 244 -26.25 9.01 -3.42
CA ASN A 244 -25.52 9.81 -4.41
C ASN A 244 -26.25 9.96 -5.75
N ILE A 245 -27.20 9.09 -6.08
CA ILE A 245 -27.92 9.19 -7.36
C ILE A 245 -29.02 10.25 -7.25
N GLU A 246 -29.74 10.33 -6.13
CA GLU A 246 -30.74 11.39 -5.94
C GLU A 246 -30.11 12.79 -5.92
N THR A 247 -28.90 12.95 -5.37
CA THR A 247 -28.20 14.24 -5.42
C THR A 247 -27.69 14.57 -6.81
N LEU A 248 -27.14 13.60 -7.53
CA LEU A 248 -26.67 13.77 -8.91
C LEU A 248 -27.83 14.07 -9.86
N VAL A 249 -28.94 13.33 -9.77
CA VAL A 249 -30.14 13.54 -10.59
C VAL A 249 -30.73 14.93 -10.36
N ARG A 250 -30.85 15.38 -9.10
CA ARG A 250 -31.28 16.75 -8.79
C ARG A 250 -30.30 17.84 -9.22
N GLN A 251 -29.02 17.51 -9.37
CA GLN A 251 -28.03 18.44 -9.90
C GLN A 251 -28.08 18.53 -11.43
N ILE A 252 -28.54 17.47 -12.10
CA ILE A 252 -28.70 17.41 -13.55
C ILE A 252 -30.02 18.05 -13.99
N ASP A 253 -31.12 17.67 -13.36
CA ASP A 253 -32.48 18.21 -13.57
C ASP A 253 -32.55 19.68 -13.09
N THR A 254 -32.22 20.60 -13.99
CA THR A 254 -32.05 22.02 -13.69
C THR A 254 -33.38 22.76 -13.73
N ASP A 255 -34.35 22.25 -14.49
CA ASP A 255 -35.70 22.81 -14.57
C ASP A 255 -36.70 22.13 -13.62
N GLU A 256 -36.24 21.15 -12.83
CA GLU A 256 -37.00 20.39 -11.82
C GLU A 256 -38.25 19.70 -12.41
N ASP A 257 -38.17 19.30 -13.68
CA ASP A 257 -39.27 18.66 -14.39
C ASP A 257 -39.40 17.16 -14.09
N GLY A 258 -38.43 16.60 -13.34
CA GLY A 258 -38.40 15.21 -12.90
C GLY A 258 -37.86 14.24 -13.96
N LYS A 259 -37.34 14.75 -15.08
CA LYS A 259 -36.69 14.00 -16.15
C LYS A 259 -35.34 14.66 -16.49
N ILE A 260 -34.41 13.89 -17.05
CA ILE A 260 -33.13 14.42 -17.50
C ILE A 260 -33.15 14.55 -19.02
N SER A 261 -33.06 15.77 -19.53
CA SER A 261 -32.93 16.02 -20.97
C SER A 261 -31.49 15.82 -21.45
N LYS A 262 -31.33 15.58 -22.76
CA LYS A 262 -30.01 15.48 -23.41
C LYS A 262 -29.14 16.71 -23.21
N ALA A 263 -29.77 17.89 -23.09
CA ALA A 263 -29.08 19.15 -22.89
C ALA A 263 -28.50 19.26 -21.47
N GLU A 264 -29.28 18.86 -20.46
CA GLU A 264 -28.87 18.87 -19.05
C GLU A 264 -27.73 17.90 -18.78
N LEU A 265 -27.85 16.67 -19.28
CA LEU A 265 -26.80 15.68 -19.15
C LEU A 265 -25.52 16.11 -19.90
N SER A 266 -25.65 16.69 -21.10
CA SER A 266 -24.50 17.19 -21.88
C SER A 266 -23.77 18.34 -21.17
N ASN A 267 -24.51 19.24 -20.51
CA ASN A 267 -23.92 20.35 -19.78
C ASN A 267 -23.07 19.87 -18.60
N ILE A 268 -23.55 18.89 -17.85
CA ILE A 268 -22.79 18.31 -16.74
C ILE A 268 -21.57 17.52 -17.20
N PHE A 269 -21.65 16.76 -18.28
CA PHE A 269 -20.48 16.07 -18.82
C PHE A 269 -19.38 17.07 -19.22
N LYS A 270 -19.76 18.20 -19.83
CA LYS A 270 -18.82 19.28 -20.17
C LYS A 270 -18.22 19.93 -18.93
N GLU A 271 -19.01 20.13 -17.88
CA GLU A 271 -18.54 20.71 -16.61
C GLU A 271 -17.58 19.78 -15.86
N MET A 272 -17.76 18.47 -16.00
CA MET A 272 -16.85 17.44 -15.49
C MET A 272 -15.65 17.15 -16.42
N GLY A 273 -15.47 17.90 -17.51
CA GLY A 273 -14.33 17.77 -18.43
C GLY A 273 -14.42 16.56 -19.38
N GLY A 274 -15.62 16.01 -19.60
CA GLY A 274 -15.93 14.96 -20.56
C GLY A 274 -16.88 15.42 -21.68
N GLU A 275 -17.13 14.54 -22.65
CA GLU A 275 -18.16 14.73 -23.66
C GLU A 275 -19.14 13.56 -23.60
N LEU A 276 -20.44 13.87 -23.71
CA LEU A 276 -21.49 12.86 -23.83
C LEU A 276 -21.36 12.15 -25.18
N THR A 277 -21.10 10.85 -25.19
CA THR A 277 -21.10 10.05 -26.42
C THR A 277 -22.52 9.62 -26.79
N GLU A 278 -22.82 9.51 -28.10
CA GLU A 278 -24.15 9.06 -28.54
C GLU A 278 -24.46 7.64 -28.07
N SER A 279 -23.46 6.77 -27.96
CA SER A 279 -23.61 5.41 -27.44
C SER A 279 -24.07 5.37 -25.97
N PHE A 280 -23.61 6.32 -25.16
CA PHE A 280 -24.00 6.43 -23.75
C PHE A 280 -25.43 6.95 -23.62
N TRP A 281 -25.85 7.85 -24.52
CA TRP A 281 -27.22 8.33 -24.58
C TRP A 281 -28.20 7.22 -24.95
N GLU A 282 -27.92 6.48 -26.03
CA GLU A 282 -28.78 5.37 -26.51
C GLU A 282 -28.89 4.22 -25.50
N GLU A 283 -27.87 4.01 -24.66
CA GLU A 283 -27.90 3.02 -23.59
C GLU A 283 -28.74 3.47 -22.38
N SER A 284 -28.85 4.79 -22.18
CA SER A 284 -29.54 5.37 -21.03
C SER A 284 -31.01 5.73 -21.29
N ASP A 285 -31.42 5.83 -22.56
CA ASP A 285 -32.78 6.13 -23.05
C ASP A 285 -33.34 4.90 -23.82
N PRO A 286 -33.68 3.79 -23.11
CA PRO A 286 -34.11 2.54 -23.73
C PRO A 286 -35.52 2.60 -24.32
N ASP A 287 -36.38 3.51 -23.84
CA ASP A 287 -37.71 3.71 -24.38
C ASP A 287 -37.74 4.70 -25.57
N GLY A 288 -36.66 5.47 -25.74
CA GLY A 288 -36.44 6.38 -26.85
C GLY A 288 -37.30 7.63 -26.78
N ASP A 289 -37.81 8.01 -25.60
CA ASP A 289 -38.67 9.18 -25.41
C ASP A 289 -37.89 10.51 -25.46
N GLY A 290 -36.55 10.44 -25.51
CA GLY A 290 -35.64 11.59 -25.60
C GLY A 290 -35.32 12.23 -24.25
N PHE A 291 -35.74 11.58 -23.16
CA PHE A 291 -35.44 11.94 -21.78
C PHE A 291 -34.97 10.70 -21.02
N ILE A 292 -34.32 10.91 -19.88
CA ILE A 292 -33.96 9.82 -18.97
C ILE A 292 -34.71 10.06 -17.67
N THR A 293 -35.67 9.20 -17.37
CA THR A 293 -36.40 9.22 -16.10
C THR A 293 -35.56 8.60 -14.97
N TYR A 294 -35.96 8.87 -13.73
CA TYR A 294 -35.32 8.29 -12.55
C TYR A 294 -35.32 6.75 -12.57
N GLU A 295 -36.36 6.13 -13.14
CA GLU A 295 -36.48 4.68 -13.25
C GLU A 295 -35.54 4.10 -14.32
N GLU A 296 -35.33 4.83 -15.42
CA GLU A 296 -34.39 4.46 -16.49
C GLU A 296 -32.93 4.62 -16.04
N PHE A 297 -32.63 5.70 -15.32
CA PHE A 297 -31.30 5.93 -14.76
C PHE A 297 -30.88 4.83 -13.76
N LEU A 298 -31.84 4.26 -13.02
CA LEU A 298 -31.60 3.17 -12.07
C LEU A 298 -31.58 1.77 -12.71
N GLY A 299 -31.80 1.66 -14.03
CA GLY A 299 -31.80 0.38 -14.75
C GLY A 299 -32.90 -0.59 -14.30
N THR A 300 -33.99 -0.09 -13.70
CA THR A 300 -35.09 -0.92 -13.18
C THR A 300 -36.17 -1.20 -14.22
N THR A 301 -36.06 -0.63 -15.42
CA THR A 301 -37.03 -0.83 -16.49
C THR A 301 -36.89 -2.23 -17.12
N LYS A 302 -37.95 -3.03 -16.99
CA LYS A 302 -38.18 -4.16 -17.90
C LYS A 302 -38.47 -3.55 -19.27
N GLY A 303 -37.75 -4.01 -20.30
CA GLY A 303 -37.98 -3.59 -21.68
C GLY A 303 -39.46 -3.69 -22.11
N PRO A 304 -39.87 -2.92 -23.13
CA PRO A 304 -41.27 -2.57 -23.35
C PRO A 304 -42.15 -3.80 -23.54
N GLU A 305 -43.20 -3.93 -22.71
CA GLU A 305 -44.36 -4.73 -23.06
C GLU A 305 -44.99 -4.10 -24.31
N ARG A 306 -44.83 -4.80 -25.44
CA ARG A 306 -45.53 -4.50 -26.68
C ARG A 306 -47.02 -4.80 -26.47
N GLY A 307 -47.75 -3.80 -25.97
CA GLY A 307 -49.20 -3.82 -25.88
C GLY A 307 -49.80 -3.84 -27.29
N GLU A 308 -50.63 -4.86 -27.52
CA GLU A 308 -51.51 -5.01 -28.67
C GLU A 308 -52.43 -3.77 -28.80
N GLU A 309 -52.50 -3.21 -30.01
CA GLU A 309 -53.62 -2.37 -30.41
C GLU A 309 -54.43 -3.13 -31.48
N LEU A 310 -55.75 -3.09 -31.28
CA LEU A 310 -56.82 -3.82 -31.96
C LEU A 310 -56.90 -3.59 -33.48
#